data_AF-A0A8T0CZC5-F1
#
_entry.id   AF-A0A8T0CZC5-F1
#
_cell.length_a   1.000
_cell.length_b   1.000
_cell.length_c   1.000
_cell.angle_alpha   90.00
_cell.angle_beta   90.00
_cell.angle_gamma   90.00
#
_symmetry.space_group_name_H-M   'P 1'
#
loop_
_entity.id
_entity.type
_entity.pdbx_description
1 polymer ?
#
loop_
_entity_poly.entity_id
_entity_poly.type
_entity_poly.pdbx_seq_one_letter_code
_entity_poly.pdbx_strand_id
1 'polypeptide(L)'
;NAVVLDAGSTSTKLTLYEWKDYPFRTNGAVKQIKEAREKPGISSYIDKPFQAYEQLASPLQNLVADIPQKKRSRVPVYLAATAGMRLELIKSPLASMDLFEVMRRGLLTSGLAVETPNERIRMLSGSEEGLFGWISVNNILGTVTEKTQVAPADTVGSLDLGGASTQISFVAKTQPPTREASMDYYPLKLFGRQYSVYSHSFLCYGKNEFEKRIQGSIIGTNTNASIENPCLLKGYKINASASKIYDSPCITGTYAESVFSEKLSKPTGLENFTFVGTGNPNSCRDVIRKQFKTDNCATQPCSFNNVHQPQVTGSFRVRYLINHRF
;
A
#
# COMPACT_ATOMS: atom_id res chain seq x y z
N ASN A 1 14.08 -7.88 19.88
CA ASN A 1 13.12 -8.28 18.81
C ASN A 1 12.02 -7.24 18.73
N ALA A 2 11.34 -7.11 17.59
CA ALA A 2 10.10 -6.35 17.41
C ALA A 2 9.14 -7.09 16.50
N VAL A 3 7.85 -6.81 16.64
CA VAL A 3 6.81 -7.31 15.76
C VAL A 3 6.25 -6.16 14.93
N VAL A 4 6.14 -6.35 13.62
CA VAL A 4 5.50 -5.39 12.70
C VAL A 4 4.32 -6.08 12.00
N LEU A 5 3.14 -5.48 12.11
CA LEU A 5 1.91 -5.85 11.42
C LEU A 5 1.72 -4.89 10.24
N ASP A 6 2.06 -5.35 9.04
CA ASP A 6 1.77 -4.67 7.78
C ASP A 6 0.33 -5.02 7.37
N ALA A 7 -0.60 -4.13 7.69
CA ALA A 7 -2.02 -4.33 7.46
C ALA A 7 -2.44 -3.77 6.09
N GLY A 8 -2.11 -4.56 5.05
CA GLY A 8 -2.45 -4.27 3.66
C GLY A 8 -3.92 -4.51 3.32
N SER A 9 -4.37 -4.00 2.17
CA SER A 9 -5.77 -4.10 1.73
C SER A 9 -6.28 -5.52 1.51
N THR A 10 -5.38 -6.48 1.24
CA THR A 10 -5.73 -7.88 0.95
C THR A 10 -5.44 -8.83 2.11
N SER A 11 -4.46 -8.49 2.95
CA SER A 11 -3.95 -9.37 4.01
C SER A 11 -3.16 -8.57 5.03
N THR A 12 -3.10 -9.06 6.26
CA THR A 12 -2.17 -8.56 7.29
C THR A 12 -0.95 -9.47 7.36
N LYS A 13 0.25 -8.93 7.12
CA LYS A 13 1.52 -9.66 7.30
C LYS A 13 2.08 -9.33 8.68
N LEU A 14 2.30 -10.35 9.51
CA LEU A 14 2.97 -10.22 10.79
C LEU A 14 4.43 -10.65 10.63
N THR A 15 5.37 -9.81 11.04
CA THR A 15 6.80 -10.10 10.89
C THR A 15 7.52 -9.90 12.21
N LEU A 16 8.25 -10.92 12.65
CA LEU A 16 9.14 -10.84 13.80
C LEU A 16 10.55 -10.49 13.31
N TYR A 17 11.06 -9.37 13.79
CA TYR A 17 12.40 -8.90 13.54
C TYR A 17 13.28 -9.07 14.79
N GLU A 18 14.56 -9.31 14.56
CA GLU A 18 15.62 -9.26 15.56
C GLU A 18 16.66 -8.23 15.13
N TRP A 19 17.20 -7.49 16.09
CA TRP A 19 18.38 -6.67 15.88
C TRP A 19 19.34 -6.90 17.04
N LYS A 20 20.62 -6.64 16.79
CA LYS A 20 21.63 -6.55 17.84
C LYS A 20 21.57 -5.16 18.43
N ASP A 21 21.32 -5.08 19.72
CA ASP A 21 21.41 -3.84 20.48
C ASP A 21 22.90 -3.51 20.68
N TYR A 22 23.30 -2.29 20.31
CA TYR A 22 24.65 -1.80 20.54
C TYR A 22 24.55 -0.63 21.52
N PRO A 23 25.34 -0.63 22.61
CA PRO A 23 25.36 0.54 23.49
C PRO A 23 25.68 1.77 22.63
N PHE A 24 24.83 2.80 22.74
CA PHE A 24 24.89 4.09 22.01
C PHE A 24 24.42 4.12 20.55
N ARG A 25 23.83 3.04 19.98
CA ARG A 25 23.29 3.05 18.61
C ARG A 25 21.91 2.40 18.49
N THR A 26 20.95 3.13 17.94
CA THR A 26 19.55 2.69 17.73
C THR A 26 19.28 2.16 16.31
N ASN A 27 20.30 1.99 15.47
CA ASN A 27 20.20 1.68 14.04
C ASN A 27 20.94 0.39 13.62
N GLY A 28 20.95 -0.63 14.48
CA GLY A 28 21.63 -1.90 14.24
C GLY A 28 21.06 -2.69 13.04
N ALA A 29 21.86 -3.66 12.55
CA ALA A 29 21.41 -4.59 11.51
C ALA A 29 20.16 -5.36 11.98
N VAL A 30 19.11 -5.30 11.17
CA VAL A 30 17.83 -5.96 11.42
C VAL A 30 17.74 -7.23 10.58
N LYS A 31 17.28 -8.32 11.19
CA LYS A 31 17.04 -9.60 10.53
C LYS A 31 15.59 -10.01 10.72
N GLN A 32 14.92 -10.40 9.64
CA GLN A 32 13.64 -11.09 9.73
C GLN A 32 13.83 -12.51 10.26
N ILE A 33 13.09 -12.88 11.30
CA ILE A 33 13.17 -14.20 11.96
C ILE A 33 12.02 -15.09 11.54
N LYS A 34 10.79 -14.57 11.61
CA LYS A 34 9.57 -15.33 11.35
C LYS A 34 8.53 -14.42 10.71
N GLU A 35 7.65 -15.00 9.91
CA GLU A 35 6.50 -14.30 9.36
C GLU A 35 5.24 -15.17 9.43
N ALA A 36 4.09 -14.51 9.53
CA ALA A 36 2.76 -15.07 9.37
C ALA A 36 1.92 -14.13 8.48
N ARG A 37 0.85 -14.65 7.89
CA ARG A 37 -0.03 -13.85 7.03
C ARG A 37 -1.48 -14.28 7.22
N GLU A 38 -2.30 -13.30 7.57
CA GLU A 38 -3.75 -13.49 7.73
C GLU A 38 -4.51 -12.81 6.61
N LYS A 39 -5.59 -13.46 6.17
CA LYS A 39 -6.51 -12.97 5.16
C LYS A 39 -7.95 -13.07 5.69
N PRO A 40 -8.82 -12.10 5.40
CA PRO A 40 -8.54 -10.85 4.68
C PRO A 40 -7.77 -9.82 5.51
N GLY A 41 -7.42 -8.68 4.92
CA GLY A 41 -6.80 -7.55 5.65
C GLY A 41 -7.77 -6.92 6.65
N ILE A 42 -7.25 -6.13 7.61
CA ILE A 42 -8.08 -5.54 8.67
C ILE A 42 -9.21 -4.66 8.13
N SER A 43 -9.05 -4.02 6.97
CA SER A 43 -10.08 -3.18 6.35
C SER A 43 -11.37 -3.95 6.02
N SER A 44 -11.29 -5.27 5.81
CA SER A 44 -12.48 -6.12 5.60
C SER A 44 -13.33 -6.33 6.86
N TYR A 45 -12.86 -5.86 8.02
CA TYR A 45 -13.54 -5.95 9.31
C TYR A 45 -14.06 -4.60 9.79
N ILE A 46 -14.24 -3.63 8.87
CA ILE A 46 -14.70 -2.28 9.21
C ILE A 46 -16.03 -2.28 9.98
N ASP A 47 -16.95 -3.18 9.62
CA ASP A 47 -18.25 -3.35 10.28
C ASP A 47 -18.20 -4.28 11.50
N LYS A 48 -17.07 -4.97 11.73
CA LYS A 48 -16.87 -5.95 12.80
C LYS A 48 -15.48 -5.80 13.44
N PRO A 49 -15.16 -4.62 14.01
CA PRO A 49 -13.79 -4.28 14.40
C PRO A 49 -13.19 -5.23 15.45
N PHE A 50 -14.00 -5.81 16.34
CA PHE A 50 -13.53 -6.84 17.29
C PHE A 50 -12.89 -8.06 16.59
N GLN A 51 -13.49 -8.51 15.49
CA GLN A 51 -12.97 -9.64 14.70
C GLN A 51 -11.62 -9.30 14.03
N ALA A 52 -11.35 -8.01 13.77
CA ALA A 52 -10.10 -7.56 13.18
C ALA A 52 -8.89 -7.91 14.06
N TYR A 53 -9.01 -7.78 15.38
CA TYR A 53 -7.97 -8.18 16.34
C TYR A 53 -8.02 -9.68 16.64
N GLU A 54 -9.22 -10.25 16.82
CA GLU A 54 -9.40 -11.66 17.18
C GLU A 54 -8.66 -12.60 16.23
N GLN A 55 -8.78 -12.38 14.91
CA GLN A 55 -8.08 -13.16 13.90
C GLN A 55 -6.54 -13.06 14.00
N LEU A 56 -6.00 -11.95 14.53
CA LEU A 56 -4.57 -11.69 14.62
C LEU A 56 -3.98 -12.20 15.94
N ALA A 57 -4.79 -12.42 16.96
CA ALA A 57 -4.33 -12.77 18.30
C ALA A 57 -3.56 -14.10 18.31
N SER A 58 -4.12 -15.17 17.76
CA SER A 58 -3.45 -16.49 17.71
C SER A 58 -2.19 -16.48 16.83
N PRO A 59 -2.22 -15.95 15.60
CA PRO A 59 -1.02 -15.77 14.77
C PRO A 59 0.08 -14.96 15.46
N LEU A 60 -0.28 -13.89 16.19
CA LEU A 60 0.66 -13.08 16.94
C LEU A 60 1.33 -13.87 18.07
N GLN A 61 0.56 -14.65 18.84
CA GLN A 61 1.12 -15.52 19.89
C GLN A 61 2.05 -16.59 19.32
N ASN A 62 1.65 -17.23 18.21
CA ASN A 62 2.47 -18.23 17.53
C ASN A 62 3.75 -17.63 16.95
N LEU A 63 3.71 -16.37 16.51
CA LEU A 63 4.87 -15.66 15.97
C LEU A 63 5.95 -15.45 17.05
N VAL A 64 5.55 -15.18 18.30
CA VAL A 64 6.45 -14.88 19.42
C VAL A 64 6.63 -16.05 20.40
N ALA A 65 6.16 -17.25 20.05
CA ALA A 65 6.16 -18.42 20.93
C ALA A 65 7.57 -18.78 21.45
N ASP A 66 8.58 -18.66 20.59
CA ASP A 66 9.97 -18.98 20.90
C ASP A 66 10.66 -17.93 21.80
N ILE A 67 10.02 -16.77 22.03
CA ILE A 67 10.52 -15.74 22.93
C ILE A 67 10.09 -16.08 24.37
N PRO A 68 11.02 -16.14 25.35
CA PRO A 68 10.67 -16.39 26.75
C PRO A 68 9.63 -15.39 27.25
N GLN A 69 8.61 -15.87 27.96
CA GLN A 69 7.46 -15.06 28.40
C GLN A 69 7.88 -13.80 29.16
N LYS A 70 8.89 -13.89 30.04
CA LYS A 70 9.45 -12.77 30.80
C LYS A 70 10.09 -11.66 29.94
N LYS A 71 10.42 -11.95 28.68
CA LYS A 71 11.00 -11.00 27.72
C LYS A 71 9.96 -10.40 26.76
N ARG A 72 8.77 -11.00 26.62
CA ARG A 72 7.74 -10.58 25.65
C ARG A 72 7.23 -9.15 25.92
N SER A 73 7.12 -8.76 27.18
CA SER A 73 6.72 -7.40 27.58
C SER A 73 7.72 -6.30 27.18
N ARG A 74 8.90 -6.66 26.66
CA ARG A 74 9.89 -5.72 26.09
C ARG A 74 9.96 -5.76 24.57
N VAL A 75 9.17 -6.62 23.92
CA VAL A 75 9.14 -6.74 22.46
C VAL A 75 8.11 -5.73 21.94
N PRO A 76 8.52 -4.64 21.30
CA PRO A 76 7.57 -3.67 20.76
C PRO A 76 6.76 -4.26 19.62
N VAL A 77 5.48 -3.90 19.56
CA VAL A 77 4.58 -4.23 18.45
C VAL A 77 4.13 -2.95 17.74
N TYR A 78 4.18 -3.01 16.42
CA TYR A 78 3.75 -1.94 15.52
C TYR A 78 2.68 -2.48 14.58
N LEU A 79 1.68 -1.67 14.28
CA LEU A 79 0.70 -1.92 13.22
C LEU A 79 0.65 -0.70 12.32
N ALA A 80 0.93 -0.94 11.05
CA ALA A 80 0.90 0.04 9.99
C ALA A 80 -0.14 -0.40 8.96
N ALA A 81 -1.29 0.27 8.92
CA ALA A 81 -2.30 0.04 7.89
C ALA A 81 -2.04 0.92 6.67
N THR A 82 -2.27 0.39 5.47
CA THR A 82 -1.95 1.08 4.22
C THR A 82 -3.20 1.49 3.44
N ALA A 83 -3.15 1.47 2.10
CA ALA A 83 -4.20 1.95 1.22
C ALA A 83 -5.60 1.36 1.45
N GLY A 84 -5.70 0.12 1.93
CA GLY A 84 -7.01 -0.48 2.26
C GLY A 84 -7.77 0.32 3.30
N MET A 85 -7.11 0.65 4.41
CA MET A 85 -7.71 1.50 5.45
C MET A 85 -7.87 2.95 5.00
N ARG A 86 -7.03 3.46 4.09
CA ARG A 86 -7.23 4.80 3.50
C ARG A 86 -8.54 4.87 2.71
N LEU A 87 -8.91 3.80 2.00
CA LEU A 87 -10.19 3.71 1.30
C LEU A 87 -11.36 3.58 2.27
N GLU A 88 -11.24 2.78 3.33
CA GLU A 88 -12.28 2.72 4.38
C GLU A 88 -12.46 4.06 5.10
N LEU A 89 -11.38 4.83 5.29
CA LEU A 89 -11.48 6.17 5.88
C LEU A 89 -12.31 7.10 4.99
N ILE A 90 -12.16 7.01 3.67
CA ILE A 90 -12.97 7.80 2.71
C ILE A 90 -14.44 7.37 2.78
N LYS A 91 -14.72 6.07 2.93
CA LYS A 91 -16.07 5.51 2.93
C LYS A 91 -16.80 5.68 4.27
N SER A 92 -16.10 5.46 5.39
CA SER A 92 -16.66 5.44 6.74
C SER A 92 -15.60 5.87 7.77
N PRO A 93 -15.43 7.19 7.97
CA PRO A 93 -14.43 7.72 8.89
C PRO A 93 -14.56 7.21 10.33
N LEU A 94 -15.80 7.20 10.87
CA LEU A 94 -16.06 6.77 12.24
C LEU A 94 -15.77 5.29 12.45
N ALA A 95 -16.20 4.43 11.52
CA ALA A 95 -15.90 2.99 11.60
C ALA A 95 -14.39 2.72 11.50
N SER A 96 -13.66 3.51 10.70
CA SER A 96 -12.19 3.42 10.64
C SER A 96 -11.55 3.80 11.97
N MET A 97 -12.07 4.82 12.67
CA MET A 97 -11.60 5.19 14.01
C MET A 97 -11.88 4.09 15.04
N ASP A 98 -13.09 3.52 15.03
CA ASP A 98 -13.48 2.43 15.92
C ASP A 98 -12.60 1.20 15.73
N LEU A 99 -12.26 0.86 14.48
CA LEU A 99 -11.35 -0.23 14.17
C LEU A 99 -9.96 -0.01 14.79
N PHE A 100 -9.38 1.19 14.65
CA PHE A 100 -8.09 1.48 15.27
C PHE A 100 -8.15 1.48 16.80
N GLU A 101 -9.25 1.91 17.40
CA GLU A 101 -9.45 1.84 18.85
C GLU A 101 -9.44 0.39 19.33
N VAL A 102 -10.16 -0.50 18.63
CA VAL A 102 -10.15 -1.94 18.93
C VAL A 102 -8.77 -2.55 18.73
N MET A 103 -8.07 -2.22 17.65
CA MET A 103 -6.71 -2.72 17.41
C MET A 103 -5.73 -2.28 18.49
N ARG A 104 -5.84 -1.04 18.98
CA ARG A 104 -5.01 -0.51 20.08
C ARG A 104 -5.28 -1.26 21.38
N ARG A 105 -6.55 -1.40 21.76
CA ARG A 105 -6.94 -2.13 22.98
C ARG A 105 -6.58 -3.61 22.89
N GLY A 106 -6.82 -4.24 21.75
CA GLY A 106 -6.45 -5.62 21.48
C GLY A 106 -4.95 -5.84 21.64
N LEU A 107 -4.12 -5.07 20.95
CA LEU A 107 -2.66 -5.24 21.02
C LEU A 107 -2.09 -4.99 22.43
N LEU A 108 -2.73 -4.16 23.25
CA LEU A 108 -2.38 -4.00 24.68
C LEU A 108 -2.59 -5.30 25.49
N THR A 109 -3.52 -6.18 25.10
CA THR A 109 -3.74 -7.47 25.78
C THR A 109 -2.81 -8.59 25.29
N SER A 110 -2.00 -8.33 24.26
CA SER A 110 -1.13 -9.36 23.65
C SER A 110 0.06 -9.81 24.53
N GLY A 111 0.40 -9.03 25.57
CA GLY A 111 1.59 -9.22 26.39
C GLY A 111 2.89 -8.67 25.76
N LEU A 112 2.80 -8.01 24.61
CA LEU A 112 3.89 -7.27 23.96
C LEU A 112 3.91 -5.80 24.39
N ALA A 113 5.00 -5.10 24.10
CA ALA A 113 5.13 -3.67 24.42
C ALA A 113 4.40 -2.80 23.39
N VAL A 114 3.35 -2.11 23.83
CA VAL A 114 2.65 -1.07 23.04
C VAL A 114 2.94 0.28 23.70
N GLU A 115 4.08 0.87 23.38
CA GLU A 115 4.37 2.26 23.76
C GLU A 115 3.72 3.18 22.72
N THR A 116 3.28 4.37 23.13
CA THR A 116 2.62 5.36 22.25
C THR A 116 1.63 4.74 21.25
N PRO A 117 0.51 4.12 21.71
CA PRO A 117 -0.40 3.35 20.85
C PRO A 117 -0.88 4.08 19.59
N ASN A 118 -1.10 5.40 19.68
CA ASN A 118 -1.53 6.21 18.53
C ASN A 118 -0.44 6.40 17.46
N GLU A 119 0.85 6.31 17.83
CA GLU A 119 1.98 6.41 16.91
C GLU A 119 2.35 5.04 16.34
N ARG A 120 2.24 3.97 17.15
CA ARG A 120 2.62 2.60 16.75
C ARG A 120 1.52 1.83 16.05
N ILE A 121 0.25 2.15 16.30
CA ILE A 121 -0.92 1.46 15.76
C ILE A 121 -1.73 2.51 15.02
N ARG A 122 -1.38 2.67 13.74
CA ARG A 122 -1.89 3.76 12.91
C ARG A 122 -1.97 3.39 11.44
N MET A 123 -2.64 4.25 10.70
CA MET A 123 -2.58 4.28 9.25
C MET A 123 -1.34 5.05 8.81
N LEU A 124 -0.61 4.54 7.82
CA LEU A 124 0.45 5.26 7.14
C LEU A 124 -0.14 6.21 6.10
N SER A 125 0.47 7.39 5.96
CA SER A 125 0.34 8.13 4.71
C SER A 125 0.97 7.34 3.56
N GLY A 126 0.51 7.60 2.34
CA GLY A 126 1.03 6.88 1.18
C GLY A 126 2.52 7.12 0.92
N SER A 127 3.00 8.33 1.19
CA SER A 127 4.41 8.67 1.02
C SER A 127 5.28 8.06 2.13
N GLU A 128 4.79 7.91 3.36
CA GLU A 128 5.50 7.13 4.39
C GLU A 128 5.65 5.66 3.97
N GLU A 129 4.61 5.05 3.40
CA GLU A 129 4.64 3.69 2.88
C GLU A 129 5.74 3.52 1.81
N GLY A 130 5.81 4.45 0.84
CA GLY A 130 6.86 4.46 -0.19
C GLY A 130 8.26 4.70 0.39
N LEU A 131 8.39 5.65 1.33
CA LEU A 131 9.64 6.00 1.98
C LEU A 131 10.22 4.84 2.79
N PHE A 132 9.40 4.15 3.58
CA PHE A 132 9.83 2.95 4.31
C PHE A 132 10.22 1.80 3.37
N GLY A 133 9.55 1.68 2.22
CA GLY A 133 9.96 0.79 1.13
C GLY A 133 11.37 1.11 0.63
N TRP A 134 11.65 2.38 0.32
CA TRP A 134 12.98 2.83 -0.12
C TRP A 134 14.07 2.59 0.94
N ILE A 135 13.79 2.84 2.22
CA ILE A 135 14.72 2.55 3.32
C ILE A 135 15.01 1.04 3.37
N SER A 136 13.98 0.21 3.27
CA SER A 136 14.11 -1.26 3.31
C SER A 136 14.94 -1.77 2.14
N VAL A 137 14.67 -1.32 0.92
CA VAL A 137 15.44 -1.69 -0.29
C VAL A 137 16.92 -1.36 -0.12
N ASN A 138 17.24 -0.15 0.31
CA ASN A 138 18.63 0.28 0.44
C ASN A 138 19.35 -0.35 1.64
N ASN A 139 18.62 -0.74 2.68
CA ASN A 139 19.18 -1.52 3.78
C ASN A 139 19.52 -2.95 3.33
N ILE A 140 18.58 -3.63 2.66
CA ILE A 140 18.75 -5.01 2.17
C ILE A 140 19.87 -5.11 1.15
N LEU A 141 19.98 -4.14 0.24
CA LEU A 141 21.03 -4.09 -0.78
C LEU A 141 22.39 -3.62 -0.24
N GLY A 142 22.48 -3.24 1.04
CA GLY A 142 23.72 -2.79 1.65
C GLY A 142 24.16 -1.38 1.24
N THR A 143 23.36 -0.63 0.48
CA THR A 143 23.71 0.71 -0.02
C THR A 143 23.57 1.80 1.05
N VAL A 144 22.63 1.63 1.98
CA VAL A 144 22.41 2.50 3.14
C VAL A 144 22.32 1.65 4.41
N THR A 145 23.47 1.41 5.02
CA THR A 145 23.63 0.64 6.26
C THR A 145 24.57 1.39 7.21
N GLU A 146 24.91 0.78 8.35
CA GLU A 146 25.92 1.32 9.26
C GLU A 146 27.33 1.35 8.63
N LYS A 147 27.67 0.34 7.84
CA LYS A 147 29.02 0.18 7.27
C LYS A 147 29.20 0.92 5.94
N THR A 148 28.10 1.20 5.25
CA THR A 148 28.12 1.71 3.88
C THR A 148 27.04 2.75 3.69
N GLN A 149 27.41 3.92 3.19
CA GLN A 149 26.49 4.98 2.80
C GLN A 149 26.90 5.53 1.42
N VAL A 150 26.38 4.92 0.35
CA VAL A 150 26.65 5.37 -1.03
C VAL A 150 26.12 6.79 -1.27
N ALA A 151 26.59 7.49 -2.32
CA ALA A 151 26.07 8.82 -2.66
C ALA A 151 24.54 8.83 -2.78
N PRO A 152 23.82 9.92 -2.47
CA PRO A 152 22.35 9.88 -2.53
C PRO A 152 21.87 9.51 -3.94
N ALA A 153 22.58 9.97 -4.97
CA ALA A 153 22.35 9.63 -6.38
C ALA A 153 22.64 8.15 -6.75
N ASP A 154 23.38 7.42 -5.92
CA ASP A 154 23.76 6.01 -6.13
C ASP A 154 22.86 5.05 -5.34
N THR A 155 21.89 5.58 -4.59
CA THR A 155 20.87 4.76 -3.91
C THR A 155 19.91 4.15 -4.92
N VAL A 156 19.26 3.07 -4.52
CA VAL A 156 18.33 2.32 -5.37
C VAL A 156 16.91 2.79 -5.09
N GLY A 157 16.19 3.17 -6.14
CA GLY A 157 14.78 3.54 -6.06
C GLY A 157 13.88 2.32 -5.73
N SER A 158 12.69 2.60 -5.20
CA SER A 158 11.69 1.60 -4.85
C SER A 158 10.39 1.87 -5.61
N LEU A 159 9.84 0.83 -6.23
CA LEU A 159 8.48 0.79 -6.77
C LEU A 159 7.71 -0.28 -6.00
N ASP A 160 6.57 0.06 -5.40
CA ASP A 160 5.72 -0.90 -4.69
C ASP A 160 4.32 -0.89 -5.31
N LEU A 161 3.85 -2.04 -5.78
CA LEU A 161 2.50 -2.20 -6.34
C LEU A 161 1.66 -3.07 -5.41
N GLY A 162 0.89 -2.37 -4.57
CA GLY A 162 -0.07 -2.94 -3.64
C GLY A 162 -1.42 -3.26 -4.28
N GLY A 163 -2.37 -3.72 -3.45
CA GLY A 163 -3.74 -4.00 -3.90
C GLY A 163 -4.58 -2.75 -4.18
N ALA A 164 -4.35 -1.67 -3.42
CA ALA A 164 -5.16 -0.45 -3.48
C ALA A 164 -4.39 0.83 -3.84
N SER A 165 -3.06 0.84 -3.73
CA SER A 165 -2.20 1.92 -4.22
C SER A 165 -0.93 1.37 -4.85
N THR A 166 -0.19 2.25 -5.53
CA THR A 166 1.18 2.03 -5.97
C THR A 166 2.06 3.21 -5.55
N GLN A 167 3.33 2.95 -5.25
CA GLN A 167 4.28 3.94 -4.77
C GLN A 167 5.54 3.97 -5.63
N ILE A 168 6.11 5.17 -5.74
CA ILE A 168 7.44 5.40 -6.29
C ILE A 168 8.26 6.20 -5.29
N SER A 169 9.50 5.78 -5.04
CA SER A 169 10.40 6.49 -4.12
C SER A 169 11.86 6.41 -4.56
N PHE A 170 12.53 7.55 -4.68
CA PHE A 170 13.93 7.64 -5.08
C PHE A 170 14.54 8.99 -4.72
N VAL A 171 15.87 9.06 -4.65
CA VAL A 171 16.55 10.35 -4.51
C VAL A 171 16.64 11.02 -5.88
N ALA A 172 15.96 12.16 -6.04
CA ALA A 172 16.03 12.94 -7.27
C ALA A 172 17.37 13.70 -7.36
N LYS A 173 17.90 13.85 -8.59
CA LYS A 173 19.11 14.65 -8.85
C LYS A 173 18.85 16.16 -8.81
N THR A 174 17.59 16.56 -9.00
CA THR A 174 17.16 17.96 -9.06
C THR A 174 16.38 18.32 -7.80
N GLN A 175 16.56 19.55 -7.34
CA GLN A 175 15.71 20.12 -6.29
C GLN A 175 14.29 20.36 -6.81
N PRO A 176 13.28 20.33 -5.93
CA PRO A 176 11.91 20.65 -6.32
C PRO A 176 11.85 22.10 -6.85
N PRO A 177 11.17 22.34 -7.98
CA PRO A 177 11.11 23.67 -8.60
C PRO A 177 10.23 24.66 -7.83
N THR A 178 9.32 24.16 -6.97
CA THR A 178 8.40 24.98 -6.16
C THR A 178 8.22 24.38 -4.77
N ARG A 179 7.62 25.16 -3.86
CA ARG A 179 7.28 24.68 -2.51
C ARG A 179 6.24 23.57 -2.56
N GLU A 180 5.28 23.66 -3.47
CA GLU A 180 4.25 22.64 -3.69
C GLU A 180 4.89 21.32 -4.16
N ALA A 181 5.83 21.39 -5.11
CA ALA A 181 6.59 20.22 -5.54
C ALA A 181 7.46 19.61 -4.44
N SER A 182 7.88 20.40 -3.44
CA SER A 182 8.66 19.89 -2.31
C SER A 182 7.84 19.06 -1.31
N MET A 183 6.51 19.02 -1.41
CA MET A 183 5.66 18.27 -0.47
C MET A 183 5.87 16.76 -0.55
N ASP A 184 6.32 16.25 -1.71
CA ASP A 184 6.67 14.83 -1.89
C ASP A 184 8.16 14.54 -1.61
N TYR A 185 8.94 15.52 -1.16
CA TYR A 185 10.35 15.34 -0.83
C TYR A 185 10.55 15.22 0.69
N TYR A 186 11.12 14.09 1.11
CA TYR A 186 11.31 13.74 2.51
C TYR A 186 12.79 13.81 2.89
N PRO A 187 13.21 14.79 3.72
CA PRO A 187 14.55 14.83 4.26
C PRO A 187 14.73 13.75 5.33
N LEU A 188 15.73 12.90 5.15
CA LEU A 188 16.10 11.84 6.06
C LEU A 188 17.56 11.96 6.44
N LYS A 189 17.89 11.66 7.70
CA LYS A 189 19.28 11.46 8.14
C LYS A 189 19.46 10.02 8.59
N LEU A 190 20.10 9.22 7.75
CA LEU A 190 20.37 7.80 8.00
C LEU A 190 21.87 7.61 8.17
N PHE A 191 22.29 7.00 9.28
CA PHE A 191 23.70 6.71 9.57
C PHE A 191 24.61 7.95 9.45
N GLY A 192 24.12 9.12 9.86
CA GLY A 192 24.85 10.39 9.80
C GLY A 192 24.75 11.13 8.46
N ARG A 193 24.24 10.48 7.40
CA ARG A 193 24.17 11.03 6.05
C ARG A 193 22.77 11.50 5.70
N GLN A 194 22.69 12.63 5.00
CA GLN A 194 21.42 13.23 4.58
C GLN A 194 20.99 12.69 3.21
N TYR A 195 19.69 12.42 3.09
CA TYR A 195 19.02 12.01 1.87
C TYR A 195 17.77 12.86 1.71
N SER A 196 17.47 13.30 0.48
CA SER A 196 16.20 13.92 0.15
C SER A 196 15.49 13.00 -0.82
N VAL A 197 14.52 12.24 -0.31
CA VAL A 197 13.84 11.19 -1.07
C VAL A 197 12.52 11.74 -1.59
N TYR A 198 12.36 11.78 -2.91
CA TYR A 198 11.04 11.95 -3.51
C TYR A 198 10.23 10.67 -3.25
N SER A 199 9.02 10.80 -2.71
CA SER A 199 8.12 9.67 -2.44
C SER A 199 6.68 10.08 -2.70
N HIS A 200 6.03 9.37 -3.61
CA HIS A 200 4.62 9.61 -3.95
C HIS A 200 3.82 8.30 -3.99
N SER A 201 2.54 8.38 -3.64
CA SER A 201 1.60 7.25 -3.61
C SER A 201 0.34 7.55 -4.42
N PHE A 202 0.10 6.76 -5.46
CA PHE A 202 -1.12 6.81 -6.24
C PHE A 202 -2.17 5.85 -5.66
N LEU A 203 -3.05 6.37 -4.81
CA LEU A 203 -4.23 5.61 -4.33
C LEU A 203 -5.18 5.33 -5.52
N CYS A 204 -5.89 4.20 -5.49
CA CYS A 204 -6.69 3.65 -6.59
C CYS A 204 -5.92 3.08 -7.79
N TYR A 205 -4.59 3.25 -7.83
CA TYR A 205 -3.72 2.65 -8.85
C TYR A 205 -3.02 1.36 -8.37
N GLY A 206 -3.44 0.82 -7.21
CA GLY A 206 -3.08 -0.53 -6.83
C GLY A 206 -3.82 -1.57 -7.68
N LYS A 207 -3.26 -2.78 -7.78
CA LYS A 207 -3.72 -3.82 -8.70
C LYS A 207 -5.25 -4.05 -8.65
N ASN A 208 -5.81 -4.30 -7.46
CA ASN A 208 -7.20 -4.73 -7.31
C ASN A 208 -8.17 -3.57 -7.59
N GLU A 209 -7.87 -2.38 -7.08
CA GLU A 209 -8.72 -1.21 -7.30
C GLU A 209 -8.65 -0.69 -8.72
N PHE A 210 -7.45 -0.72 -9.33
CA PHE A 210 -7.28 -0.39 -10.73
C PHE A 210 -7.99 -1.41 -11.63
N GLU A 211 -7.94 -2.71 -11.30
CA GLU A 211 -8.70 -3.73 -12.02
C GLU A 211 -10.22 -3.48 -11.96
N LYS A 212 -10.76 -3.12 -10.79
CA LYS A 212 -12.18 -2.70 -10.67
C LYS A 212 -12.47 -1.49 -11.55
N ARG A 213 -11.55 -0.51 -11.63
CA ARG A 213 -11.70 0.69 -12.48
C ARG A 213 -11.77 0.31 -13.96
N ILE A 214 -10.89 -0.58 -14.41
CA ILE A 214 -10.90 -1.10 -15.78
C ILE A 214 -12.20 -1.87 -16.06
N GLN A 215 -12.63 -2.74 -15.14
CA GLN A 215 -13.88 -3.48 -15.27
C GLN A 215 -15.10 -2.56 -15.34
N GLY A 216 -15.20 -1.54 -14.47
CA GLY A 216 -16.25 -0.53 -14.52
C GLY A 216 -16.27 0.24 -15.84
N SER A 217 -15.09 0.58 -16.37
CA SER A 217 -14.96 1.28 -17.66
C SER A 217 -15.38 0.41 -18.84
N ILE A 218 -15.11 -0.91 -18.78
CA ILE A 218 -15.56 -1.88 -19.79
C ILE A 218 -17.07 -2.10 -19.73
N ILE A 219 -17.65 -2.15 -18.53
CA ILE A 219 -19.11 -2.25 -18.35
C ILE A 219 -19.79 -1.03 -18.98
N GLY A 220 -19.31 0.18 -18.68
CA GLY A 220 -19.92 1.41 -19.19
C GLY A 220 -21.42 1.47 -18.86
N THR A 221 -22.27 1.47 -19.90
CA THR A 221 -23.74 1.45 -19.78
C THR A 221 -24.36 0.07 -20.05
N ASN A 222 -23.54 -0.98 -20.21
CA ASN A 222 -23.99 -2.32 -20.57
C ASN A 222 -24.77 -2.98 -19.42
N THR A 223 -25.93 -3.55 -19.74
CA THR A 223 -26.81 -4.28 -18.80
C THR A 223 -26.94 -5.77 -19.13
N ASN A 224 -26.18 -6.27 -20.12
CA ASN A 224 -26.24 -7.65 -20.57
C ASN A 224 -25.67 -8.61 -19.50
N ALA A 225 -26.20 -9.82 -19.47
CA ALA A 225 -25.68 -10.90 -18.63
C ALA A 225 -24.26 -11.36 -19.02
N SER A 226 -23.82 -11.03 -20.24
CA SER A 226 -22.49 -11.34 -20.76
C SER A 226 -21.84 -10.07 -21.33
N ILE A 227 -20.66 -9.72 -20.82
CA ILE A 227 -19.92 -8.51 -21.19
C ILE A 227 -18.55 -8.90 -21.69
N GLU A 228 -18.17 -8.44 -22.87
CA GLU A 228 -16.85 -8.70 -23.43
C GLU A 228 -15.76 -7.91 -22.70
N ASN A 229 -14.65 -8.56 -22.36
CA ASN A 229 -13.52 -7.94 -21.69
C ASN A 229 -12.22 -8.15 -22.49
N PRO A 230 -11.63 -7.09 -23.07
CA PRO A 230 -10.42 -7.21 -23.88
C PRO A 230 -9.17 -7.56 -23.09
N CYS A 231 -9.17 -7.32 -21.78
CA CYS A 231 -8.03 -7.59 -20.90
C CYS A 231 -7.97 -9.04 -20.40
N LEU A 232 -9.04 -9.81 -20.56
CA LEU A 232 -9.06 -11.23 -20.22
C LEU A 232 -8.66 -12.10 -21.42
N LEU A 233 -8.11 -13.28 -21.14
CA LEU A 233 -7.73 -14.27 -22.16
C LEU A 233 -8.95 -14.68 -23.00
N LYS A 234 -8.74 -14.89 -24.31
CA LYS A 234 -9.83 -15.27 -25.23
C LYS A 234 -10.58 -16.50 -24.74
N GLY A 235 -11.90 -16.39 -24.58
CA GLY A 235 -12.77 -17.47 -24.11
C GLY A 235 -12.79 -17.68 -22.60
N TYR A 236 -11.93 -17.01 -21.83
CA TYR A 236 -11.95 -17.06 -20.37
C TYR A 236 -13.23 -16.39 -19.85
N LYS A 237 -13.96 -17.08 -18.96
CA LYS A 237 -15.20 -16.59 -18.37
C LYS A 237 -15.05 -16.41 -16.87
N ILE A 238 -15.49 -15.27 -16.35
CA ILE A 238 -15.51 -15.01 -14.92
C ILE A 238 -16.84 -14.37 -14.52
N ASN A 239 -17.50 -14.97 -13.52
CA ASN A 239 -18.70 -14.41 -12.93
C ASN A 239 -18.32 -13.21 -12.05
N ALA A 240 -19.02 -12.11 -12.23
CA ALA A 240 -18.79 -10.87 -11.51
C ALA A 240 -20.11 -10.37 -10.90
N SER A 241 -19.97 -9.65 -9.79
CA SER A 241 -21.06 -8.95 -9.14
C SER A 241 -20.78 -7.45 -9.17
N ALA A 242 -21.78 -6.67 -9.54
CA ALA A 242 -21.66 -5.23 -9.69
C ALA A 242 -21.24 -4.55 -8.38
N SER A 243 -21.76 -4.98 -7.23
CA SER A 243 -21.37 -4.43 -5.91
C SER A 243 -19.87 -4.53 -5.66
N LYS A 244 -19.23 -5.67 -5.98
CA LYS A 244 -17.78 -5.86 -5.81
C LYS A 244 -16.93 -4.85 -6.59
N ILE A 245 -17.48 -4.26 -7.64
CA ILE A 245 -16.84 -3.22 -8.45
C ILE A 245 -17.21 -1.85 -7.88
N TYR A 246 -18.50 -1.52 -7.87
CA TYR A 246 -18.99 -0.16 -7.63
C TYR A 246 -19.01 0.30 -6.16
N ASP A 247 -18.83 -0.61 -5.19
CA ASP A 247 -18.74 -0.27 -3.75
C ASP A 247 -17.43 0.42 -3.36
N SER A 248 -16.45 0.50 -4.28
CA SER A 248 -15.16 1.13 -4.02
C SER A 248 -15.20 2.66 -4.26
N PRO A 249 -14.59 3.46 -3.35
CA PRO A 249 -14.37 4.90 -3.57
C PRO A 249 -13.51 5.24 -4.80
N CYS A 250 -12.84 4.24 -5.39
CA CYS A 250 -12.05 4.39 -6.62
C CYS A 250 -12.91 4.36 -7.89
N ILE A 251 -14.19 4.00 -7.77
CA ILE A 251 -15.10 3.82 -8.90
C ILE A 251 -16.19 4.90 -8.87
N THR A 252 -16.82 5.05 -7.71
CA THR A 252 -17.93 5.97 -7.46
C THR A 252 -17.51 7.11 -6.52
N GLY A 253 -18.37 8.11 -6.35
CA GLY A 253 -18.18 9.19 -5.38
C GLY A 253 -17.19 10.28 -5.81
N THR A 254 -16.98 11.24 -4.91
CA THR A 254 -16.17 12.44 -5.16
C THR A 254 -14.68 12.16 -5.27
N TYR A 255 -14.19 11.10 -4.61
CA TYR A 255 -12.78 10.72 -4.70
C TYR A 255 -12.42 10.15 -6.08
N ALA A 256 -13.25 9.27 -6.65
CA ALA A 256 -13.07 8.81 -8.03
C ALA A 256 -13.13 9.99 -9.03
N GLU A 257 -14.05 10.94 -8.80
CA GLU A 257 -14.17 12.14 -9.61
C GLU A 257 -12.94 13.04 -9.50
N SER A 258 -12.31 13.20 -8.33
CA SER A 258 -11.08 14.00 -8.24
C SER A 258 -9.87 13.34 -8.90
N VAL A 259 -9.72 12.02 -8.74
CA VAL A 259 -8.56 11.26 -9.26
C VAL A 259 -8.67 11.04 -10.77
N PHE A 260 -9.85 10.66 -11.26
CA PHE A 260 -10.06 10.27 -12.66
C PHE A 260 -10.88 11.30 -13.47
N SER A 261 -11.29 12.44 -12.89
CA SER A 261 -12.27 13.42 -13.45
C SER A 261 -13.50 12.78 -14.09
N GLU A 262 -13.84 11.60 -13.60
CA GLU A 262 -15.00 10.82 -13.98
C GLU A 262 -15.26 9.79 -12.90
N LYS A 263 -16.49 9.77 -12.39
CA LYS A 263 -17.02 8.64 -11.61
C LYS A 263 -17.76 7.69 -12.54
N LEU A 264 -17.61 6.40 -12.30
CA LEU A 264 -18.33 5.36 -13.01
C LEU A 264 -19.54 4.95 -12.17
N SER A 265 -20.72 4.92 -12.77
CA SER A 265 -21.96 4.57 -12.09
C SER A 265 -22.41 3.17 -12.45
N LYS A 266 -23.00 2.45 -11.49
CA LYS A 266 -23.57 1.12 -11.72
C LYS A 266 -24.77 1.22 -12.66
N PRO A 267 -24.81 0.49 -13.79
CA PRO A 267 -25.99 0.45 -14.65
C PRO A 267 -27.21 -0.07 -13.90
N THR A 268 -28.38 0.55 -14.13
CA THR A 268 -29.64 0.15 -13.51
C THR A 268 -29.98 -1.29 -13.91
N GLY A 269 -30.28 -2.15 -12.92
CA GLY A 269 -30.62 -3.56 -13.14
C GLY A 269 -29.44 -4.52 -13.31
N LEU A 270 -28.20 -4.01 -13.39
CA LEU A 270 -27.01 -4.87 -13.41
C LEU A 270 -26.63 -5.28 -11.98
N GLU A 271 -26.75 -6.57 -11.68
CA GLU A 271 -26.34 -7.16 -10.40
C GLU A 271 -25.26 -8.23 -10.57
N ASN A 272 -25.55 -9.28 -11.34
CA ASN A 272 -24.62 -10.37 -11.63
C ASN A 272 -24.51 -10.56 -13.14
N PHE A 273 -23.29 -10.77 -13.61
CA PHE A 273 -23.00 -10.94 -15.03
C PHE A 273 -21.71 -11.75 -15.22
N THR A 274 -21.43 -12.14 -16.45
CA THR A 274 -20.21 -12.87 -16.82
C THR A 274 -19.34 -11.99 -17.71
N PHE A 275 -18.09 -11.78 -17.32
CA PHE A 275 -17.11 -11.27 -18.27
C PHE A 275 -16.64 -12.40 -19.18
N VAL A 276 -16.59 -12.14 -20.49
CA VAL A 276 -16.05 -13.06 -21.50
C VAL A 276 -14.82 -12.42 -22.13
N GLY A 277 -13.67 -13.06 -21.97
CA GLY A 277 -12.42 -12.54 -22.49
C GLY A 277 -12.35 -12.62 -24.00
N THR A 278 -11.90 -11.52 -24.63
CA THR A 278 -11.67 -11.48 -26.08
C THR A 278 -10.19 -11.62 -26.45
N GLY A 279 -9.29 -11.43 -25.48
CA GLY A 279 -7.85 -11.52 -25.68
C GLY A 279 -7.31 -10.48 -26.67
N ASN A 280 -7.71 -9.21 -26.52
CA ASN A 280 -7.31 -8.12 -27.41
C ASN A 280 -6.40 -7.11 -26.67
N PRO A 281 -5.07 -7.24 -26.79
CA PRO A 281 -4.12 -6.39 -26.07
C PRO A 281 -4.21 -4.90 -26.44
N ASN A 282 -4.55 -4.58 -27.70
CA ASN A 282 -4.67 -3.19 -28.13
C ASN A 282 -5.87 -2.52 -27.47
N SER A 283 -7.05 -3.14 -27.54
CA SER A 283 -8.24 -2.62 -26.87
C SER A 283 -8.07 -2.56 -25.35
N CYS A 284 -7.42 -3.55 -24.73
CA CYS A 284 -7.11 -3.51 -23.31
C CYS A 284 -6.21 -2.31 -22.96
N ARG A 285 -5.13 -2.10 -23.73
CA ARG A 285 -4.23 -0.95 -23.55
C ARG A 285 -4.97 0.37 -23.69
N ASP A 286 -5.91 0.48 -24.62
CA ASP A 286 -6.68 1.72 -24.83
C ASP A 286 -7.60 2.02 -23.64
N VAL A 287 -8.24 0.99 -23.05
CA VAL A 287 -9.03 1.15 -21.82
C VAL A 287 -8.13 1.58 -20.65
N ILE A 288 -6.94 0.98 -20.51
CA ILE A 288 -5.98 1.30 -19.46
C ILE A 288 -5.47 2.73 -19.60
N ARG A 289 -5.05 3.14 -20.79
CA ARG A 289 -4.48 4.49 -21.04
C ARG A 289 -5.44 5.61 -20.67
N LYS A 290 -6.74 5.44 -20.91
CA LYS A 290 -7.77 6.42 -20.53
C LYS A 290 -7.82 6.71 -19.03
N GLN A 291 -7.31 5.81 -18.19
CA GLN A 291 -7.28 6.02 -16.73
C GLN A 291 -6.09 6.87 -16.26
N PHE A 292 -5.16 7.26 -17.15
CA PHE A 292 -4.00 8.09 -16.81
C PHE A 292 -4.13 9.46 -17.49
N LYS A 293 -4.20 10.53 -16.69
CA LYS A 293 -4.31 11.89 -17.23
C LYS A 293 -2.95 12.51 -17.40
N THR A 294 -2.63 12.89 -18.62
CA THR A 294 -1.32 13.48 -18.98
C THR A 294 -1.48 14.84 -19.67
N ASP A 295 -2.70 15.35 -19.75
CA ASP A 295 -3.10 16.60 -20.39
C ASP A 295 -2.82 17.85 -19.53
N ASN A 296 -2.77 17.69 -18.20
CA ASN A 296 -2.46 18.78 -17.27
C ASN A 296 -1.20 18.49 -16.43
N CYS A 297 -0.33 19.49 -16.31
CA CYS A 297 0.83 19.47 -15.43
C CYS A 297 1.22 20.89 -15.01
N ALA A 298 0.75 21.29 -13.83
CA ALA A 298 1.01 22.59 -13.21
C ALA A 298 2.48 22.75 -12.79
N THR A 299 3.17 21.66 -12.46
CA THR A 299 4.57 21.69 -12.03
C THR A 299 5.39 20.61 -12.74
N GLN A 300 6.02 20.99 -13.84
CA GLN A 300 6.80 20.09 -14.69
C GLN A 300 8.08 19.59 -13.97
N PRO A 301 8.53 18.35 -14.25
CA PRO A 301 7.82 17.31 -14.99
C PRO A 301 6.72 16.66 -14.15
N CYS A 302 5.68 16.11 -14.78
CA CYS A 302 4.67 15.29 -14.11
C CYS A 302 4.72 13.84 -14.58
N SER A 303 4.22 12.95 -13.72
CA SER A 303 3.89 11.58 -14.09
C SER A 303 2.52 11.53 -14.76
N PHE A 304 1.45 11.53 -13.97
CA PHE A 304 0.06 11.62 -14.41
C PHE A 304 -0.80 12.28 -13.31
N ASN A 305 -2.04 12.63 -13.64
CA ASN A 305 -3.01 13.27 -12.74
C ASN A 305 -2.46 14.55 -12.07
N ASN A 306 -1.71 15.37 -12.82
CA ASN A 306 -1.12 16.61 -12.34
C ASN A 306 -0.16 16.42 -11.14
N VAL A 307 0.45 15.24 -11.00
CA VAL A 307 1.43 14.96 -9.95
C VAL A 307 2.84 15.24 -10.46
N HIS A 308 3.49 16.22 -9.83
CA HIS A 308 4.92 16.49 -10.06
C HIS A 308 5.74 15.24 -9.78
N GLN A 309 6.57 14.83 -10.74
CA GLN A 309 7.51 13.75 -10.57
C GLN A 309 8.85 14.16 -11.22
N PRO A 310 9.94 14.21 -10.44
CA PRO A 310 11.26 14.47 -10.98
C PRO A 310 11.65 13.42 -12.03
N GLN A 311 12.60 13.77 -12.91
CA GLN A 311 13.14 12.81 -13.86
C GLN A 311 13.68 11.57 -13.11
N VAL A 312 13.21 10.40 -13.52
CA VAL A 312 13.60 9.13 -12.91
C VAL A 312 15.06 8.85 -13.24
N THR A 313 15.86 8.52 -12.23
CA THR A 313 17.29 8.22 -12.42
C THR A 313 17.73 7.05 -11.55
N GLY A 314 18.82 6.39 -11.94
CA GLY A 314 19.40 5.28 -11.19
C GLY A 314 18.67 3.95 -11.40
N SER A 315 19.01 2.96 -10.56
CA SER A 315 18.38 1.64 -10.58
C SER A 315 17.18 1.59 -9.64
N PHE A 316 16.20 0.75 -9.97
CA PHE A 316 15.02 0.53 -9.13
C PHE A 316 14.88 -0.95 -8.73
N ARG A 317 14.26 -1.19 -7.58
CA ARG A 317 13.67 -2.49 -7.21
C ARG A 317 12.17 -2.37 -7.22
N VAL A 318 11.52 -3.40 -7.76
CA VAL A 318 10.06 -3.47 -7.86
C VAL A 318 9.56 -4.54 -6.92
N ARG A 319 8.73 -4.15 -5.95
CA ARG A 319 7.93 -5.05 -5.13
C ARG A 319 6.59 -5.22 -5.82
N TYR A 320 6.32 -6.43 -6.29
CA TYR A 320 5.02 -6.81 -6.85
C TYR A 320 4.39 -7.87 -5.97
N LEU A 321 3.22 -7.57 -5.39
CA LEU A 321 2.46 -8.55 -4.61
C LEU A 321 1.72 -9.53 -5.54
N ILE A 322 2.46 -10.34 -6.30
CA ILE A 322 2.00 -11.67 -6.68
C ILE A 322 2.71 -12.64 -5.75
N ASN A 323 1.93 -13.49 -5.06
CA ASN A 323 2.40 -14.63 -4.26
C ASN A 323 3.79 -15.09 -4.68
N HIS A 324 4.83 -14.67 -3.96
CA HIS A 324 6.03 -15.44 -3.60
C HIS A 324 6.95 -14.58 -2.73
N ARG A 325 7.64 -15.27 -1.83
CA ARG A 325 8.57 -14.73 -0.83
C ARG A 325 9.66 -13.88 -1.49
N PHE A 326 10.11 -12.85 -0.79
CA PHE A 326 11.51 -12.40 -0.87
C PHE A 326 12.35 -13.29 0.03
#